data_AF-A0A5Y6RPE4-F1
#
_entry.id   AF-A0A5Y6RPE4-F1
#
_cell.length_a   1.000
_cell.length_b   1.000
_cell.length_c   1.000
_cell.angle_alpha   90.00
_cell.angle_beta   90.00
_cell.angle_gamma   90.00
#
_symmetry.space_group_name_H-M   'P 1'
#
loop_
_entity.id
_entity.type
_entity.pdbx_description
1 polymer ?
#
loop_
_entity_poly.entity_id
_entity_poly.type
_entity_poly.pdbx_seq_one_letter_code
_entity_poly.pdbx_strand_id
1 'polypeptide(L)'
;MANIAKQSLQDKDIRNLKPSDKRYKKAVGNPKELYIFVYPSGQKTFSIKINDKYTKLKEFREGIYSVAEARKEAIQFLKEFEKCKDIRLLKNGNDKYKFKNLFILYIDQKQKKCLSDNYVKKIIQMVEKYLMPSLGNLDVKNIKYSDLLSIFNAIYNPNNPYTSRLETIHRLINHVQGIFRIALKDRYIDFDPSDGLKDNFASPKRFQNNHNIDTRYPALIQSEDLKEFIQDLKQDNRMEKQTKRALYLQILSINRPFNTASVKWANIDFEKQIWTIPANETKTKIAHEIPLTKTMIKVLKEQFLFSGEISDFVFPAQTIQGHINRDSIGKAIKNLGGKNKWHKRASSHGFRATFRTICSQHKAELLKLNISEEVIESVLAHKELNQIKFSYEREKATIIQKRKLLQWYDDYLNDLEFLG
;
A
#
# COMPACT_ATOMS: atom_id res chain seq x y z
N MET A 1 35.20 3.37 -28.02
CA MET A 1 36.65 3.18 -27.87
C MET A 1 36.92 2.53 -26.52
N ALA A 2 37.54 1.35 -26.49
CA ALA A 2 37.79 0.61 -25.27
C ALA A 2 38.93 1.26 -24.49
N ASN A 3 38.63 1.86 -23.32
CA ASN A 3 39.65 2.26 -22.37
C ASN A 3 40.27 1.01 -21.74
N ILE A 4 41.35 0.53 -22.36
CA ILE A 4 42.18 -0.58 -21.86
C ILE A 4 42.84 -0.11 -20.55
N ALA A 5 42.67 -0.86 -19.48
CA ALA A 5 43.32 -0.58 -18.20
C ALA A 5 44.85 -0.61 -18.38
N LYS A 6 45.55 0.38 -17.79
CA LYS A 6 47.01 0.59 -17.88
C LYS A 6 47.89 -0.57 -17.34
N GLN A 7 47.30 -1.63 -16.78
CA GLN A 7 48.02 -2.82 -16.30
C GLN A 7 47.13 -4.06 -16.47
N SER A 8 47.64 -5.08 -17.15
CA SER A 8 46.97 -6.37 -17.40
C SER A 8 47.82 -7.48 -16.80
N LEU A 9 47.43 -7.95 -15.61
CA LEU A 9 48.18 -8.99 -14.90
C LEU A 9 47.92 -10.35 -15.57
N GLN A 10 48.96 -11.19 -15.62
CA GLN A 10 48.94 -12.59 -16.02
C GLN A 10 49.24 -13.50 -14.82
N ASP A 11 49.07 -14.81 -14.97
CA ASP A 11 49.31 -15.81 -13.90
C ASP A 11 50.71 -15.67 -13.28
N LYS A 12 51.74 -15.38 -14.08
CA LYS A 12 53.10 -15.09 -13.60
C LYS A 12 53.13 -13.90 -12.62
N ASP A 13 52.37 -12.85 -12.91
CA ASP A 13 52.37 -11.64 -12.09
C ASP A 13 51.61 -11.89 -10.78
N ILE A 14 50.53 -12.68 -10.83
CA ILE A 14 49.77 -13.10 -9.65
C ILE A 14 50.64 -13.97 -8.74
N ARG A 15 51.43 -14.91 -9.30
CA ARG A 15 52.39 -15.73 -8.54
C ARG A 15 53.40 -14.86 -7.81
N ASN A 16 53.93 -13.83 -8.46
CA ASN A 16 54.94 -12.93 -7.89
C ASN A 16 54.41 -11.93 -6.85
N LEU A 17 53.09 -11.85 -6.62
CA LEU A 17 52.54 -11.03 -5.55
C LEU A 17 52.92 -11.59 -4.18
N LYS A 18 53.75 -10.86 -3.44
CA LYS A 18 54.18 -11.23 -2.08
C LYS A 18 53.09 -10.90 -1.04
N PRO A 19 52.89 -11.75 -0.02
CA PRO A 19 52.05 -11.42 1.12
C PRO A 19 52.59 -10.19 1.87
N SER A 20 51.70 -9.49 2.59
CA SER A 20 52.04 -8.38 3.48
C SER A 20 51.24 -8.53 4.77
N ASP A 21 51.65 -7.87 5.85
CA ASP A 21 50.99 -7.92 7.17
C ASP A 21 49.51 -7.55 7.12
N LYS A 22 49.10 -6.78 6.10
CA LYS A 22 47.70 -6.42 5.86
C LYS A 22 47.26 -6.87 4.47
N ARG A 23 45.98 -7.29 4.40
CA ARG A 23 45.34 -7.63 3.12
C ARG A 23 45.35 -6.43 2.19
N TYR A 24 45.88 -6.61 0.99
CA TYR A 24 45.84 -5.60 -0.07
C TYR A 24 45.17 -6.15 -1.32
N LYS A 25 44.88 -5.25 -2.27
CA LYS A 25 44.24 -5.59 -3.55
C LYS A 25 44.98 -4.97 -4.72
N LYS A 26 44.96 -5.62 -5.87
CA LYS A 26 45.43 -5.07 -7.16
C LYS A 26 44.39 -5.28 -8.25
N ALA A 27 44.30 -4.32 -9.17
CA ALA A 27 43.48 -4.47 -10.37
C ALA A 27 44.13 -5.49 -11.31
N VAL A 28 43.33 -6.41 -11.86
CA VAL A 28 43.81 -7.41 -12.82
C VAL A 28 43.83 -6.83 -14.24
N GLY A 29 43.02 -5.80 -14.51
CA GLY A 29 43.04 -4.99 -15.71
C GLY A 29 41.83 -5.20 -16.62
N ASN A 30 41.56 -6.43 -17.02
CA ASN A 30 40.44 -6.78 -17.91
C ASN A 30 39.62 -7.93 -17.29
N PRO A 31 38.29 -7.82 -17.10
CA PRO A 31 37.52 -6.57 -17.13
C PRO A 31 38.00 -5.60 -16.02
N LYS A 32 37.70 -4.30 -16.15
CA LYS A 32 38.18 -3.25 -15.20
C LYS A 32 37.67 -3.47 -13.76
N GLU A 33 36.57 -4.19 -13.64
CA GLU A 33 35.93 -4.59 -12.40
C GLU A 33 36.64 -5.77 -11.71
N LEU A 34 37.58 -6.46 -12.37
CA LEU A 34 38.27 -7.62 -11.82
C LEU A 34 39.51 -7.22 -10.99
N TYR A 35 39.53 -7.66 -9.74
CA TYR A 35 40.60 -7.44 -8.78
C TYR A 35 41.09 -8.76 -8.19
N ILE A 36 42.33 -8.76 -7.70
CA ILE A 36 42.90 -9.82 -6.88
C ILE A 36 43.18 -9.29 -5.49
N PHE A 37 42.73 -10.00 -4.47
CA PHE A 37 43.05 -9.76 -3.06
C PHE A 37 44.15 -10.73 -2.64
N VAL A 38 45.19 -10.18 -2.00
CA VAL A 38 46.29 -10.94 -1.42
C VAL A 38 46.18 -10.85 0.09
N TYR A 39 46.03 -11.99 0.75
CA TYR A 39 45.89 -12.10 2.19
C TYR A 39 47.26 -12.27 2.87
N PRO A 40 47.41 -11.91 4.16
CA PRO A 40 48.64 -12.15 4.90
C PRO A 40 49.07 -13.62 4.93
N SER A 41 48.10 -14.55 4.88
CA SER A 41 48.34 -16.00 4.74
C SER A 41 48.95 -16.42 3.40
N GLY A 42 49.09 -15.49 2.44
CA GLY A 42 49.52 -15.77 1.07
C GLY A 42 48.40 -16.26 0.14
N GLN A 43 47.19 -16.44 0.65
CA GLN A 43 46.02 -16.75 -0.18
C GLN A 43 45.74 -15.60 -1.16
N LYS A 44 45.49 -15.93 -2.42
CA LYS A 44 45.18 -14.96 -3.49
C LYS A 44 43.81 -15.25 -4.06
N THR A 45 42.91 -14.28 -4.03
CA THR A 45 41.50 -14.48 -4.39
C THR A 45 41.04 -13.44 -5.40
N PHE A 46 40.44 -13.89 -6.50
CA PHE A 46 39.79 -13.01 -7.46
C PHE A 46 38.45 -12.49 -6.92
N SER A 47 38.15 -11.24 -7.22
CA SER A 47 36.92 -10.58 -6.80
C SER A 47 36.50 -9.54 -7.83
N ILE A 48 35.19 -9.36 -8.00
CA ILE A 48 34.62 -8.37 -8.90
C ILE A 48 34.07 -7.18 -8.14
N LYS A 49 34.35 -5.96 -8.61
CA LYS A 49 33.90 -4.71 -8.01
C LYS A 49 32.62 -4.22 -8.70
N ILE A 50 31.52 -4.12 -7.97
CA ILE A 50 30.23 -3.58 -8.45
C ILE A 50 29.66 -2.64 -7.39
N ASN A 51 29.28 -1.41 -7.77
CA ASN A 51 28.74 -0.39 -6.86
C ASN A 51 29.57 -0.22 -5.58
N ASP A 52 30.89 -0.10 -5.74
CA ASP A 52 31.91 -0.01 -4.69
C ASP A 52 32.02 -1.19 -3.70
N LYS A 53 31.29 -2.28 -3.94
CA LYS A 53 31.41 -3.53 -3.18
C LYS A 53 32.19 -4.57 -3.96
N TYR A 54 32.98 -5.37 -3.25
CA TYR A 54 33.76 -6.47 -3.82
C TYR A 54 33.03 -7.80 -3.57
N THR A 55 32.79 -8.53 -4.65
CA THR A 55 32.21 -9.87 -4.64
C THR A 55 33.29 -10.88 -4.95
N LYS A 56 33.60 -11.74 -3.98
CA LYS A 56 34.55 -12.86 -4.16
C LYS A 56 34.07 -13.80 -5.27
N LEU A 57 34.97 -14.12 -6.21
CA LEU A 57 34.81 -15.16 -7.21
C LEU A 57 35.43 -16.46 -6.65
N LYS A 58 36.67 -16.78 -7.02
CA LYS A 58 37.41 -17.95 -6.54
C LYS A 58 38.87 -17.62 -6.24
N GLU A 59 39.52 -18.53 -5.52
CA GLU A 59 40.94 -18.48 -5.20
C GLU A 59 41.79 -18.80 -6.45
N PHE A 60 42.89 -18.08 -6.64
CA PHE A 60 43.86 -18.39 -7.68
C PHE A 60 44.57 -19.70 -7.34
N ARG A 61 44.53 -20.67 -8.26
CA ARG A 61 45.20 -21.96 -8.15
C ARG A 61 45.84 -22.29 -9.48
N GLU A 62 47.15 -22.51 -9.47
CA GLU A 62 47.91 -22.79 -10.68
C GLU A 62 47.36 -24.04 -11.39
N GLY A 63 47.08 -23.92 -12.69
CA GLY A 63 46.49 -24.99 -13.50
C GLY A 63 45.01 -25.33 -13.23
N ILE A 64 44.38 -24.70 -12.23
CA ILE A 64 42.98 -25.00 -11.83
C ILE A 64 42.08 -23.77 -11.96
N TYR A 65 42.56 -22.60 -11.52
CA TYR A 65 41.85 -21.33 -11.62
C TYR A 65 42.82 -20.18 -11.90
N SER A 66 43.10 -20.02 -13.18
CA SER A 66 43.98 -19.04 -13.82
C SER A 66 43.35 -17.64 -13.91
N VAL A 67 44.16 -16.65 -14.29
CA VAL A 67 43.64 -15.32 -14.64
C VAL A 67 42.66 -15.41 -15.80
N ALA A 68 42.91 -16.25 -16.80
CA ALA A 68 42.03 -16.40 -17.96
C ALA A 68 40.63 -16.89 -17.56
N GLU A 69 40.55 -17.86 -16.65
CA GLU A 69 39.28 -18.37 -16.12
C GLU A 69 38.56 -17.32 -15.28
N ALA A 70 39.29 -16.59 -14.44
CA ALA A 70 38.75 -15.48 -13.67
C ALA A 70 38.18 -14.38 -14.57
N ARG A 71 38.81 -14.09 -15.72
CA ARG A 71 38.29 -13.13 -16.71
C ARG A 71 36.99 -13.60 -17.34
N LYS A 72 36.93 -14.86 -17.77
CA LYS A 72 35.73 -15.45 -18.38
C LYS A 72 34.56 -15.40 -17.41
N GLU A 73 34.76 -15.82 -16.16
CA GLU A 73 33.75 -15.81 -15.11
C GLU A 73 33.32 -14.38 -14.74
N ALA A 74 34.25 -13.43 -14.68
CA ALA A 74 33.93 -12.03 -14.42
C ALA A 74 33.09 -11.39 -15.54
N ILE A 75 33.41 -11.63 -16.81
CA ILE A 75 32.62 -11.12 -17.94
C ILE A 75 31.21 -11.71 -17.92
N GLN A 76 31.08 -13.01 -17.65
CA GLN A 76 29.76 -13.65 -17.53
C GLN A 76 28.97 -13.03 -16.37
N PHE A 77 29.59 -12.84 -15.21
CA PHE A 77 28.97 -12.23 -14.04
C PHE A 77 28.46 -10.82 -14.33
N LEU A 78 29.23 -9.99 -15.06
CA LEU A 78 28.82 -8.64 -15.44
C LEU A 78 27.64 -8.64 -16.42
N LYS A 79 27.65 -9.53 -17.42
CA LYS A 79 26.53 -9.67 -18.37
C LYS A 79 25.23 -10.07 -17.67
N GLU A 80 25.31 -10.96 -16.69
CA GLU A 80 24.14 -11.38 -15.92
C GLU A 80 23.69 -10.26 -14.96
N PHE A 81 24.62 -9.52 -14.36
CA PHE A 81 24.32 -8.35 -13.53
C PHE A 81 23.59 -7.24 -14.29
N GLU A 82 23.94 -6.97 -15.55
CA GLU A 82 23.22 -5.98 -16.36
C GLU A 82 21.74 -6.34 -16.55
N LYS A 83 21.41 -7.64 -16.58
CA LYS A 83 20.03 -8.13 -16.75
C LYS A 83 19.20 -8.03 -15.47
N CYS A 84 19.77 -8.45 -14.33
CA CYS A 84 19.03 -8.55 -13.08
C CYS A 84 19.19 -7.32 -12.16
N LYS A 85 20.22 -6.51 -12.37
CA LYS A 85 20.63 -5.36 -11.53
C LYS A 85 20.69 -5.65 -10.03
N ASP A 86 20.79 -6.92 -9.62
CA ASP A 86 20.86 -7.36 -8.24
C ASP A 86 21.92 -8.46 -8.04
N ILE A 87 22.95 -8.13 -7.25
CA ILE A 87 24.10 -8.99 -6.94
C ILE A 87 23.69 -10.26 -6.17
N ARG A 88 22.57 -10.22 -5.43
CA ARG A 88 22.10 -11.35 -4.60
C ARG A 88 21.61 -12.54 -5.44
N LEU A 89 21.12 -12.27 -6.64
CA LEU A 89 20.61 -13.29 -7.56
C LEU A 89 21.73 -14.03 -8.30
N LEU A 90 22.92 -13.43 -8.40
CA LEU A 90 24.06 -13.94 -9.16
C LEU A 90 24.96 -14.91 -8.37
N LYS A 91 25.02 -14.78 -7.05
CA LYS A 91 25.84 -15.65 -6.19
C LYS A 91 25.25 -17.05 -5.99
N ASN A 92 24.01 -17.28 -6.45
CA ASN A 92 23.15 -18.33 -5.93
C ASN A 92 22.50 -19.14 -7.05
N GLY A 93 23.30 -19.79 -7.90
CA GLY A 93 22.78 -20.76 -8.89
C GLY A 93 21.88 -21.84 -8.26
N ASN A 94 22.09 -22.16 -6.98
CA ASN A 94 21.25 -23.07 -6.18
C ASN A 94 20.19 -22.39 -5.29
N ASP A 95 20.25 -21.08 -5.01
CA ASP A 95 19.26 -20.43 -4.12
C ASP A 95 18.21 -19.58 -4.85
N LYS A 96 18.30 -19.40 -6.17
CA LYS A 96 17.28 -18.61 -6.93
C LYS A 96 15.86 -19.04 -6.56
N TYR A 97 15.64 -20.35 -6.46
CA TYR A 97 14.34 -20.96 -6.23
C TYR A 97 13.99 -21.16 -4.76
N LYS A 98 14.75 -20.55 -3.82
CA LYS A 98 14.25 -20.38 -2.45
C LYS A 98 13.03 -19.46 -2.46
N PHE A 99 12.03 -19.77 -1.63
CA PHE A 99 10.78 -19.00 -1.56
C PHE A 99 11.03 -17.49 -1.36
N LYS A 100 11.94 -17.11 -0.47
CA LYS A 100 12.27 -15.70 -0.21
C LYS A 100 12.82 -14.97 -1.45
N ASN A 101 13.60 -15.65 -2.28
CA ASN A 101 14.22 -15.04 -3.45
C ASN A 101 13.21 -14.88 -4.58
N LEU A 102 12.34 -15.88 -4.78
CA LEU A 102 11.20 -15.75 -5.69
C LEU A 102 10.21 -14.69 -5.21
N PHE A 103 10.04 -14.52 -3.91
CA PHE A 103 9.20 -13.45 -3.35
C PHE A 103 9.76 -12.06 -3.70
N ILE A 104 11.08 -11.85 -3.63
CA ILE A 104 11.72 -10.59 -4.05
C ILE A 104 11.43 -10.33 -5.54
N LEU A 105 11.58 -11.34 -6.40
CA LEU A 105 11.24 -11.22 -7.82
C LEU A 105 9.76 -10.90 -8.05
N TYR A 106 8.87 -11.52 -7.28
CA TYR A 106 7.44 -11.25 -7.33
C TYR A 106 7.11 -9.79 -6.96
N ILE A 107 7.77 -9.25 -5.94
CA ILE A 107 7.58 -7.85 -5.53
C ILE A 107 8.10 -6.89 -6.61
N ASP A 108 9.27 -7.16 -7.19
CA ASP A 108 9.81 -6.37 -8.32
C ASP A 108 8.84 -6.36 -9.51
N GLN A 109 8.26 -7.51 -9.88
CA GLN A 109 7.24 -7.59 -10.92
C GLN A 109 5.97 -6.79 -10.58
N LYS A 110 5.58 -6.71 -9.30
CA LYS A 110 4.43 -5.92 -8.86
C LYS A 110 4.71 -4.42 -8.90
N GLN A 111 5.92 -4.00 -8.53
CA GLN A 111 6.35 -2.61 -8.61
C GLN A 111 6.44 -2.13 -10.07
N LYS A 112 6.97 -2.96 -10.97
CA LYS A 112 6.99 -2.69 -12.43
C LYS A 112 5.60 -2.49 -13.05
N LYS A 113 4.54 -2.97 -12.40
CA LYS A 113 3.14 -2.77 -12.83
C LYS A 113 2.52 -1.47 -12.32
N CYS A 114 3.32 -0.54 -11.80
CA CYS A 114 2.87 0.76 -11.27
C CYS A 114 1.77 0.65 -10.21
N LEU A 115 1.85 -0.38 -9.37
CA LEU A 115 0.96 -0.53 -8.21
C LEU A 115 1.39 0.43 -7.09
N SER A 116 0.45 0.85 -6.23
CA SER A 116 0.76 1.80 -5.16
C SER A 116 1.72 1.21 -4.12
N ASP A 117 2.65 2.04 -3.62
CA ASP A 117 3.65 1.61 -2.63
C ASP A 117 3.01 1.04 -1.36
N ASN A 118 1.92 1.64 -0.91
CA ASN A 118 1.14 1.14 0.22
C ASN A 118 0.55 -0.25 -0.03
N TYR A 119 0.16 -0.56 -1.26
CA TYR A 119 -0.32 -1.90 -1.60
C TYR A 119 0.84 -2.90 -1.56
N VAL A 120 1.99 -2.57 -2.16
CA VAL A 120 3.20 -3.42 -2.13
C VAL A 120 3.67 -3.67 -0.70
N LYS A 121 3.73 -2.62 0.14
CA LYS A 121 4.11 -2.72 1.55
C LYS A 121 3.21 -3.67 2.33
N LYS A 122 1.91 -3.67 2.07
CA LYS A 122 0.96 -4.62 2.69
C LYS A 122 1.23 -6.06 2.28
N ILE A 123 1.60 -6.31 1.02
CA ILE A 123 1.98 -7.66 0.57
C ILE A 123 3.23 -8.11 1.34
N ILE A 124 4.26 -7.27 1.40
CA ILE A 124 5.50 -7.55 2.13
C ILE A 124 5.21 -7.93 3.58
N GLN A 125 4.53 -7.07 4.32
CA GLN A 125 4.21 -7.32 5.73
C GLN A 125 3.40 -8.61 5.93
N MET A 126 2.49 -8.93 5.02
CA MET A 126 1.65 -10.12 5.12
C MET A 126 2.45 -11.39 4.84
N VAL A 127 3.27 -11.42 3.78
CA VAL A 127 4.12 -12.58 3.44
C VAL A 127 5.23 -12.76 4.48
N GLU A 128 5.86 -11.68 4.95
CA GLU A 128 6.87 -11.71 6.01
C GLU A 128 6.32 -12.28 7.31
N LYS A 129 5.09 -11.89 7.68
CA LYS A 129 4.45 -12.36 8.91
C LYS A 129 4.04 -13.83 8.85
N TYR A 130 3.43 -14.26 7.75
CA TYR A 130 2.73 -15.55 7.71
C TYR A 130 3.48 -16.66 6.98
N LEU A 131 4.34 -16.33 6.01
CA LEU A 131 4.95 -17.33 5.12
C LEU A 131 6.47 -17.39 5.28
N MET A 132 7.11 -16.24 5.50
CA MET A 132 8.57 -16.16 5.58
C MET A 132 9.21 -17.01 6.69
N PRO A 133 8.63 -17.15 7.91
CA PRO A 133 9.23 -17.95 8.96
C PRO A 133 9.39 -19.44 8.59
N SER A 134 8.38 -20.00 7.91
CA SER A 134 8.34 -21.44 7.59
C SER A 134 8.90 -21.75 6.20
N LEU A 135 8.64 -20.88 5.20
CA LEU A 135 8.94 -21.18 3.80
C LEU A 135 10.20 -20.48 3.29
N GLY A 136 10.62 -19.36 3.91
CA GLY A 136 11.56 -18.42 3.29
C GLY A 136 12.86 -19.02 2.77
N ASN A 137 13.47 -19.95 3.52
CA ASN A 137 14.73 -20.59 3.15
C ASN A 137 14.56 -21.91 2.39
N LEU A 138 13.34 -22.42 2.26
CA LEU A 138 13.06 -23.66 1.55
C LEU A 138 13.12 -23.43 0.05
N ASP A 139 13.67 -24.41 -0.65
CA ASP A 139 13.52 -24.51 -2.10
C ASP A 139 12.05 -24.82 -2.43
N VAL A 140 11.47 -24.10 -3.40
CA VAL A 140 10.07 -24.28 -3.79
C VAL A 140 9.75 -25.68 -4.31
N LYS A 141 10.72 -26.45 -4.82
CA LYS A 141 10.51 -27.87 -5.17
C LYS A 141 10.13 -28.74 -3.97
N ASN A 142 10.60 -28.37 -2.78
CA ASN A 142 10.43 -29.15 -1.57
C ASN A 142 9.18 -28.72 -0.77
N ILE A 143 8.51 -27.64 -1.18
CA ILE A 143 7.29 -27.16 -0.51
C ILE A 143 6.11 -27.97 -1.01
N LYS A 144 5.47 -28.70 -0.10
CA LYS A 144 4.31 -29.53 -0.41
C LYS A 144 3.01 -28.79 -0.14
N TYR A 145 1.93 -29.29 -0.76
CA TYR A 145 0.57 -28.82 -0.49
C TYR A 145 0.21 -28.89 1.01
N SER A 146 0.61 -29.96 1.70
CA SER A 146 0.39 -30.14 3.14
C SER A 146 1.04 -29.05 3.99
N ASP A 147 2.23 -28.58 3.61
CA ASP A 147 2.96 -27.54 4.33
C ASP A 147 2.19 -26.22 4.24
N LEU A 148 1.72 -25.88 3.03
CA LEU A 148 0.91 -24.69 2.79
C LEU A 148 -0.43 -24.75 3.53
N LEU A 149 -1.12 -25.90 3.46
CA LEU A 149 -2.40 -26.11 4.13
C LEU A 149 -2.26 -25.93 5.66
N SER A 150 -1.19 -26.47 6.26
CA SER A 150 -0.93 -26.33 7.70
C SER A 150 -0.79 -24.86 8.13
N ILE A 151 -0.10 -24.04 7.33
CA ILE A 151 0.09 -22.60 7.59
C ILE A 151 -1.25 -21.87 7.51
N PHE A 152 -2.07 -22.15 6.49
CA PHE A 152 -3.36 -21.50 6.34
C PHE A 152 -4.38 -21.94 7.38
N ASN A 153 -4.37 -23.21 7.79
CA ASN A 153 -5.19 -23.72 8.88
C ASN A 153 -4.84 -23.06 10.22
N ALA A 154 -3.56 -22.77 10.48
CA ALA A 154 -3.16 -22.03 11.69
C ALA A 154 -3.70 -20.58 11.73
N ILE A 155 -4.02 -20.00 10.57
CA ILE A 155 -4.65 -18.67 10.47
C ILE A 155 -6.18 -18.78 10.55
N TYR A 156 -6.73 -19.90 10.07
CA TYR A 156 -8.16 -20.15 9.99
C TYR A 156 -8.74 -20.50 11.37
N ASN A 157 -9.78 -19.77 11.77
CA ASN A 157 -10.58 -20.10 12.95
C ASN A 157 -12.00 -20.47 12.49
N PRO A 158 -12.37 -21.76 12.46
CA PRO A 158 -13.69 -22.19 12.01
C PRO A 158 -14.82 -21.78 12.98
N ASN A 159 -14.49 -21.55 14.25
CA ASN A 159 -15.48 -21.38 15.32
C ASN A 159 -15.84 -19.91 15.60
N ASN A 160 -15.17 -18.96 14.93
CA ASN A 160 -15.47 -17.55 15.10
C ASN A 160 -15.39 -16.80 13.77
N PRO A 161 -16.54 -16.36 13.23
CA PRO A 161 -16.58 -15.82 11.91
C PRO A 161 -15.96 -14.43 11.76
N TYR A 162 -15.75 -13.72 12.87
CA TYR A 162 -15.05 -12.44 12.92
C TYR A 162 -13.53 -12.60 12.96
N THR A 163 -13.02 -13.80 13.22
CA THR A 163 -11.58 -14.10 13.33
C THR A 163 -11.08 -15.15 12.36
N SER A 164 -11.94 -15.77 11.55
CA SER A 164 -11.56 -16.76 10.51
C SER A 164 -10.57 -16.21 9.46
N ARG A 165 -10.42 -14.87 9.37
CA ARG A 165 -9.45 -14.18 8.50
C ARG A 165 -9.45 -14.68 7.04
N LEU A 166 -10.58 -15.18 6.55
CA LEU A 166 -10.73 -15.82 5.24
C LEU A 166 -10.23 -14.93 4.09
N GLU A 167 -10.48 -13.61 4.17
CA GLU A 167 -9.96 -12.68 3.17
C GLU A 167 -8.43 -12.57 3.19
N THR A 168 -7.80 -12.67 4.37
CA THR A 168 -6.34 -12.71 4.50
C THR A 168 -5.80 -14.00 3.89
N ILE A 169 -6.44 -15.13 4.17
CA ILE A 169 -6.06 -16.46 3.64
C ILE A 169 -6.15 -16.45 2.11
N HIS A 170 -7.29 -16.04 1.54
CA HIS A 170 -7.47 -16.00 0.09
C HIS A 170 -6.46 -15.07 -0.59
N ARG A 171 -6.15 -13.92 0.02
CA ARG A 171 -5.12 -13.00 -0.49
C ARG A 171 -3.73 -13.61 -0.42
N LEU A 172 -3.36 -14.24 0.69
CA LEU A 172 -2.08 -14.95 0.81
C LEU A 172 -1.95 -16.05 -0.25
N ILE A 173 -2.96 -16.89 -0.44
CA ILE A 173 -2.95 -17.94 -1.47
C ILE A 173 -2.73 -17.32 -2.86
N ASN A 174 -3.40 -16.22 -3.19
CA ASN A 174 -3.17 -15.51 -4.46
C ASN A 174 -1.72 -15.03 -4.62
N HIS A 175 -1.06 -14.59 -3.54
CA HIS A 175 0.34 -14.18 -3.59
C HIS A 175 1.26 -15.38 -3.74
N VAL A 176 1.01 -16.46 -3.00
CA VAL A 176 1.73 -17.73 -3.10
C VAL A 176 1.68 -18.28 -4.52
N GLN A 177 0.49 -18.41 -5.11
CA GLN A 177 0.31 -18.80 -6.52
C GLN A 177 1.09 -17.88 -7.47
N GLY A 178 1.13 -16.58 -7.18
CA GLY A 178 1.91 -15.62 -7.94
C GLY A 178 3.42 -15.83 -7.87
N ILE A 179 3.95 -16.26 -6.72
CA ILE A 179 5.36 -16.57 -6.49
C ILE A 179 5.72 -17.90 -7.18
N PHE A 180 4.94 -18.96 -6.97
CA PHE A 180 5.15 -20.26 -7.61
C PHE A 180 5.05 -20.19 -9.14
N ARG A 181 4.19 -19.30 -9.67
CA ARG A 181 4.10 -19.04 -11.11
C ARG A 181 5.41 -18.57 -11.74
N ILE A 182 6.31 -17.93 -10.99
CA ILE A 182 7.64 -17.58 -11.49
C ILE A 182 8.45 -18.86 -11.74
N ALA A 183 8.48 -19.79 -10.78
CA ALA A 183 9.18 -21.06 -10.92
C ALA A 183 8.56 -21.99 -11.98
N LEU A 184 7.22 -21.99 -12.14
CA LEU A 184 6.53 -22.71 -13.21
C LEU A 184 6.94 -22.20 -14.60
N LYS A 185 6.96 -20.88 -14.79
CA LYS A 185 7.36 -20.28 -16.08
C LYS A 185 8.80 -20.60 -16.45
N ASP A 186 9.67 -20.67 -15.45
CA ASP A 186 11.06 -21.07 -15.60
C ASP A 186 11.22 -22.59 -15.78
N ARG A 187 10.11 -23.36 -15.79
CA ARG A 187 10.07 -24.83 -15.79
C ARG A 187 10.93 -25.46 -14.71
N TYR A 188 11.05 -24.76 -13.57
CA TYR A 188 11.79 -25.27 -12.43
C TYR A 188 10.95 -26.27 -11.63
N ILE A 189 9.64 -26.02 -11.53
CA ILE A 189 8.66 -26.97 -10.99
C ILE A 189 7.67 -27.31 -12.10
N ASP A 190 7.14 -28.53 -12.06
CA ASP A 190 6.17 -29.03 -13.03
C ASP A 190 4.72 -28.68 -12.63
N PHE A 191 4.45 -28.60 -11.32
CA PHE A 191 3.12 -28.37 -10.76
C PHE A 191 3.15 -27.32 -9.65
N ASP A 192 2.07 -26.53 -9.53
CA ASP A 192 1.92 -25.54 -8.46
C ASP A 192 1.38 -26.24 -7.19
N PRO A 193 2.17 -26.34 -6.09
CA PRO A 193 1.71 -26.98 -4.86
C PRO A 193 0.62 -26.17 -4.13
N SER A 194 0.32 -24.95 -4.58
CA SER A 194 -0.73 -24.09 -4.04
C SER A 194 -2.04 -24.13 -4.82
N ASP A 195 -2.11 -24.95 -5.87
CA ASP A 195 -3.35 -25.15 -6.62
C ASP A 195 -4.41 -25.85 -5.77
N GLY A 196 -5.69 -25.50 -5.97
CA GLY A 196 -6.80 -26.05 -5.16
C GLY A 196 -6.85 -25.61 -3.69
N LEU A 197 -5.84 -24.92 -3.14
CA LEU A 197 -5.81 -24.56 -1.71
C LEU A 197 -7.01 -23.74 -1.25
N LYS A 198 -7.60 -22.92 -2.13
CA LYS A 198 -8.77 -22.10 -1.80
C LYS A 198 -10.00 -22.94 -1.49
N ASP A 199 -10.10 -24.16 -2.03
CA ASP A 199 -11.30 -24.99 -1.92
C ASP A 199 -11.48 -25.55 -0.49
N ASN A 200 -10.40 -25.60 0.29
CA ASN A 200 -10.42 -25.96 1.71
C ASN A 200 -11.00 -24.85 2.60
N PHE A 201 -11.19 -23.63 2.06
CA PHE A 201 -11.65 -22.48 2.82
C PHE A 201 -12.93 -21.93 2.19
N ALA A 202 -13.94 -21.70 3.03
CA ALA A 202 -15.15 -21.05 2.56
C ALA A 202 -14.82 -19.67 1.98
N SER A 203 -15.39 -19.33 0.83
CA SER A 203 -15.24 -17.96 0.31
C SER A 203 -15.75 -16.96 1.35
N PRO A 204 -15.08 -15.82 1.58
CA PRO A 204 -15.50 -14.83 2.57
C PRO A 204 -16.98 -14.45 2.43
N LYS A 205 -17.44 -14.24 1.18
CA LYS A 205 -18.83 -13.86 0.88
C LYS A 205 -19.85 -14.96 1.24
N ARG A 206 -19.60 -16.21 0.82
CA ARG A 206 -20.51 -17.33 1.17
C ARG A 206 -20.55 -17.56 2.68
N PHE A 207 -19.39 -17.50 3.32
CA PHE A 207 -19.30 -17.66 4.76
C PHE A 207 -20.07 -16.55 5.50
N GLN A 208 -19.92 -15.29 5.09
CA GLN A 208 -20.70 -14.17 5.63
C GLN A 208 -22.20 -14.35 5.45
N ASN A 209 -22.65 -14.73 4.25
CA ASN A 209 -24.06 -14.96 3.96
C ASN A 209 -24.64 -16.10 4.82
N ASN A 210 -23.95 -17.25 4.89
CA ASN A 210 -24.42 -18.41 5.65
C ASN A 210 -24.49 -18.16 7.16
N HIS A 211 -23.73 -17.20 7.67
CA HIS A 211 -23.72 -16.82 9.10
C HIS A 211 -24.49 -15.52 9.38
N ASN A 212 -25.25 -15.00 8.40
CA ASN A 212 -26.02 -13.75 8.52
C ASN A 212 -25.18 -12.55 9.02
N ILE A 213 -23.93 -12.45 8.54
CA ILE A 213 -23.00 -11.42 8.99
C ILE A 213 -23.11 -10.21 8.07
N ASP A 214 -23.64 -9.13 8.63
CA ASP A 214 -23.60 -7.83 7.97
C ASP A 214 -22.17 -7.26 8.01
N THR A 215 -21.56 -7.11 6.84
CA THR A 215 -20.22 -6.54 6.68
C THR A 215 -20.23 -5.04 6.36
N ARG A 216 -21.42 -4.44 6.27
CA ARG A 216 -21.54 -3.01 6.05
C ARG A 216 -20.92 -2.25 7.22
N TYR A 217 -20.28 -1.13 6.90
CA TYR A 217 -19.77 -0.25 7.93
C TYR A 217 -20.92 0.26 8.81
N PRO A 218 -20.77 0.24 10.15
CA PRO A 218 -21.76 0.84 11.04
C PRO A 218 -22.04 2.28 10.64
N ALA A 219 -23.31 2.59 10.45
CA ALA A 219 -23.81 3.87 9.95
C ALA A 219 -25.02 4.30 10.79
N LEU A 220 -25.12 5.60 11.04
CA LEU A 220 -26.25 6.20 11.73
C LEU A 220 -27.36 6.41 10.71
N ILE A 221 -28.43 5.63 10.78
CA ILE A 221 -29.54 5.68 9.79
C ILE A 221 -30.84 6.24 10.37
N GLN A 222 -30.96 6.28 11.69
CA GLN A 222 -32.08 6.90 12.40
C GLN A 222 -31.74 8.36 12.70
N SER A 223 -32.71 9.25 12.53
CA SER A 223 -32.56 10.69 12.82
C SER A 223 -32.17 10.94 14.27
N GLU A 224 -32.72 10.17 15.21
CA GLU A 224 -32.48 10.33 16.64
C GLU A 224 -31.04 9.95 17.01
N ASP A 225 -30.52 8.85 16.45
CA ASP A 225 -29.14 8.43 16.63
C ASP A 225 -28.15 9.46 16.05
N LEU A 226 -28.48 10.03 14.88
CA LEU A 226 -27.66 11.06 14.25
C LEU A 226 -27.66 12.36 15.07
N LYS A 227 -28.83 12.75 15.57
CA LYS A 227 -28.98 13.91 16.47
C LYS A 227 -28.18 13.71 17.75
N GLU A 228 -28.33 12.58 18.43
CA GLU A 228 -27.56 12.23 19.63
C GLU A 228 -26.05 12.26 19.35
N PHE A 229 -25.61 11.73 18.20
CA PHE A 229 -24.21 11.76 17.80
C PHE A 229 -23.67 13.19 17.64
N ILE A 230 -24.43 14.07 16.99
CA ILE A 230 -24.03 15.46 16.80
C ILE A 230 -23.99 16.20 18.14
N GLN A 231 -24.95 15.95 19.03
CA GLN A 231 -24.97 16.50 20.39
C GLN A 231 -23.74 16.08 21.19
N ASP A 232 -23.42 14.78 21.20
CA ASP A 232 -22.21 14.28 21.83
C ASP A 232 -20.98 14.97 21.23
N LEU A 233 -20.89 15.07 19.90
CA LEU A 233 -19.76 15.70 19.21
C LEU A 233 -19.59 17.15 19.64
N LYS A 234 -20.69 17.90 19.71
CA LYS A 234 -20.72 19.30 20.13
C LYS A 234 -20.28 19.48 21.58
N GLN A 235 -20.75 18.61 22.48
CA GLN A 235 -20.47 18.69 23.91
C GLN A 235 -19.12 18.07 24.32
N ASP A 236 -18.48 17.27 23.45
CA ASP A 236 -17.21 16.63 23.80
C ASP A 236 -16.06 17.66 23.87
N ASN A 237 -15.64 17.95 25.11
CA ASN A 237 -14.51 18.83 25.44
C ASN A 237 -13.19 18.06 25.65
N ARG A 238 -13.22 16.72 25.59
CA ARG A 238 -12.03 15.86 25.77
C ARG A 238 -11.33 15.59 24.44
N MET A 239 -12.09 15.62 23.34
CA MET A 239 -11.57 15.45 22.00
C MET A 239 -10.72 16.66 21.60
N GLU A 240 -9.55 16.38 21.01
CA GLU A 240 -8.70 17.41 20.43
C GLU A 240 -9.47 18.22 19.38
N LYS A 241 -9.41 19.56 19.46
CA LYS A 241 -10.15 20.49 18.60
C LYS A 241 -9.96 20.19 17.11
N GLN A 242 -8.73 19.89 16.72
CA GLN A 242 -8.38 19.57 15.33
C GLN A 242 -9.08 18.28 14.86
N THR A 243 -9.06 17.23 15.67
CA THR A 243 -9.75 15.97 15.37
C THR A 243 -11.27 16.16 15.32
N LYS A 244 -11.83 17.00 16.21
CA LYS A 244 -13.26 17.38 16.21
C LYS A 244 -13.66 18.10 14.93
N ARG A 245 -12.89 19.09 14.49
CA ARG A 245 -13.12 19.81 13.22
C ARG A 245 -12.94 18.91 11.99
N ALA A 246 -11.97 18.00 12.02
CA ALA A 246 -11.81 17.00 10.96
C ALA A 246 -13.03 16.08 10.86
N LEU A 247 -13.61 15.69 12.00
CA LEU A 247 -14.83 14.89 12.03
C LEU A 247 -16.04 15.67 11.51
N TYR A 248 -16.24 16.93 11.93
CA TYR A 248 -17.29 17.79 11.35
C TYR A 248 -17.14 17.92 9.85
N LEU A 249 -15.94 18.27 9.37
CA LEU A 249 -15.69 18.41 7.94
C LEU A 249 -15.93 17.09 7.21
N GLN A 250 -15.58 15.94 7.79
CA GLN A 250 -15.82 14.64 7.18
C GLN A 250 -17.32 14.34 7.02
N ILE A 251 -18.13 14.63 8.06
CA ILE A 251 -19.58 14.42 8.04
C ILE A 251 -20.20 15.30 6.98
N LEU A 252 -19.93 16.61 7.03
CA LEU A 252 -20.50 17.60 6.12
C LEU A 252 -20.11 17.30 4.66
N SER A 253 -18.82 17.08 4.38
CA SER A 253 -18.33 16.87 3.01
C SER A 253 -18.54 15.46 2.48
N ILE A 254 -18.95 14.53 3.36
CA ILE A 254 -19.19 13.11 3.07
C ILE A 254 -17.92 12.43 2.50
N ASN A 255 -16.75 12.97 2.82
CA ASN A 255 -15.51 12.50 2.25
C ASN A 255 -15.05 11.17 2.87
N ARG A 256 -14.17 10.48 2.12
CA ARG A 256 -13.45 9.35 2.68
C ARG A 256 -12.54 9.85 3.80
N PRO A 257 -12.36 9.11 4.91
CA PRO A 257 -11.62 9.59 6.07
C PRO A 257 -10.18 10.00 5.74
N PHE A 258 -9.55 9.28 4.80
CA PHE A 258 -8.20 9.62 4.35
C PHE A 258 -8.16 11.00 3.66
N ASN A 259 -9.09 11.28 2.74
CA ASN A 259 -9.13 12.54 2.02
C ASN A 259 -9.32 13.72 2.98
N THR A 260 -10.17 13.55 4.00
CA THR A 260 -10.34 14.57 5.04
C THR A 260 -9.11 14.71 5.91
N ALA A 261 -8.48 13.62 6.31
CA ALA A 261 -7.24 13.70 7.09
C ALA A 261 -6.12 14.39 6.30
N SER A 262 -5.96 14.09 5.01
CA SER A 262 -4.83 14.54 4.18
C SER A 262 -5.08 15.84 3.42
N VAL A 263 -6.18 16.56 3.67
CA VAL A 263 -6.50 17.78 2.94
C VAL A 263 -5.47 18.88 3.18
N LYS A 264 -5.09 19.57 2.11
CA LYS A 264 -4.16 20.71 2.15
C LYS A 264 -4.90 22.02 1.91
N TRP A 265 -4.36 23.11 2.44
CA TRP A 265 -4.90 24.45 2.22
C TRP A 265 -4.89 24.83 0.73
N ALA A 266 -3.87 24.42 -0.02
CA ALA A 266 -3.79 24.63 -1.46
C ALA A 266 -4.91 23.95 -2.26
N ASN A 267 -5.66 23.01 -1.66
CA ASN A 267 -6.80 22.34 -2.27
C ASN A 267 -8.15 23.01 -1.98
N ILE A 268 -8.15 24.06 -1.15
CA ILE A 268 -9.33 24.79 -0.72
C ILE A 268 -9.34 26.16 -1.40
N ASP A 269 -10.29 26.37 -2.30
CA ASP A 269 -10.57 27.66 -2.90
C ASP A 269 -11.77 28.29 -2.16
N PHE A 270 -11.48 29.24 -1.25
CA PHE A 270 -12.52 29.92 -0.47
C PHE A 270 -13.34 30.90 -1.30
N GLU A 271 -12.81 31.42 -2.41
CA GLU A 271 -13.53 32.36 -3.28
C GLU A 271 -14.57 31.61 -4.10
N LYS A 272 -14.18 30.51 -4.74
CA LYS A 272 -15.09 29.63 -5.48
C LYS A 272 -15.93 28.74 -4.58
N GLN A 273 -15.55 28.63 -3.31
CA GLN A 273 -16.12 27.73 -2.32
C GLN A 273 -16.06 26.28 -2.80
N ILE A 274 -14.88 25.83 -3.21
CA ILE A 274 -14.63 24.49 -3.74
C ILE A 274 -13.42 23.88 -3.05
N TRP A 275 -13.57 22.63 -2.62
CA TRP A 275 -12.47 21.76 -2.25
C TRP A 275 -12.21 20.76 -3.37
N THR A 276 -11.01 20.82 -3.96
CA THR A 276 -10.58 19.93 -5.04
C THR A 276 -9.63 18.86 -4.51
N ILE A 277 -10.04 17.59 -4.59
CA ILE A 277 -9.21 16.43 -4.29
C ILE A 277 -8.47 16.03 -5.57
N PRO A 278 -7.12 16.11 -5.60
CA PRO A 278 -6.33 15.81 -6.78
C PRO A 278 -6.52 14.38 -7.30
N ALA A 279 -6.42 14.20 -8.62
CA ALA A 279 -6.60 12.90 -9.26
C ALA A 279 -5.68 11.80 -8.68
N ASN A 280 -4.43 12.14 -8.37
CA ASN A 280 -3.45 11.23 -7.75
C ASN A 280 -3.82 10.81 -6.32
N GLU A 281 -4.71 11.53 -5.64
CA GLU A 281 -5.21 11.20 -4.29
C GLU A 281 -6.56 10.47 -4.32
N THR A 282 -7.22 10.41 -5.47
CA THR A 282 -8.48 9.66 -5.63
C THR A 282 -8.25 8.21 -6.04
N LYS A 283 -9.15 7.31 -5.61
CA LYS A 283 -9.16 5.91 -6.08
C LYS A 283 -9.52 5.78 -7.56
N THR A 284 -10.28 6.73 -8.09
CA THR A 284 -10.77 6.76 -9.48
C THR A 284 -9.77 7.34 -10.46
N LYS A 285 -8.69 7.99 -9.98
CA LYS A 285 -7.72 8.75 -10.77
C LYS A 285 -8.35 9.92 -11.53
N ILE A 286 -9.44 10.48 -11.01
CA ILE A 286 -10.15 11.63 -11.56
C ILE A 286 -10.25 12.64 -10.42
N ALA A 287 -9.92 13.90 -10.68
CA ALA A 287 -10.04 14.95 -9.67
C ALA A 287 -11.49 15.03 -9.17
N HIS A 288 -11.66 15.17 -7.86
CA HIS A 288 -13.00 15.22 -7.26
C HIS A 288 -13.22 16.56 -6.60
N GLU A 289 -14.18 17.33 -7.12
CA GLU A 289 -14.54 18.65 -6.62
C GLU A 289 -15.76 18.58 -5.72
N ILE A 290 -15.65 19.23 -4.57
CA ILE A 290 -16.62 19.24 -3.49
C ILE A 290 -16.95 20.69 -3.16
N PRO A 291 -18.16 21.16 -3.50
CA PRO A 291 -18.64 22.45 -3.05
C PRO A 291 -18.62 22.57 -1.52
N LEU A 292 -18.07 23.67 -1.02
CA LEU A 292 -18.04 23.98 0.39
C LEU A 292 -19.37 24.64 0.79
N THR A 293 -20.00 24.11 1.82
CA THR A 293 -21.22 24.68 2.41
C THR A 293 -20.88 25.74 3.45
N LYS A 294 -21.88 26.48 3.92
CA LYS A 294 -21.69 27.54 4.93
C LYS A 294 -21.00 27.00 6.19
N THR A 295 -21.46 25.87 6.73
CA THR A 295 -20.88 25.29 7.95
C THR A 295 -19.49 24.72 7.69
N MET A 296 -19.22 24.14 6.50
CA MET A 296 -17.85 23.72 6.14
C MET A 296 -16.86 24.89 6.12
N ILE A 297 -17.25 26.02 5.51
CA ILE A 297 -16.42 27.22 5.43
C ILE A 297 -16.11 27.72 6.85
N LYS A 298 -17.09 27.73 7.75
CA LYS A 298 -16.89 28.10 9.16
C LYS A 298 -15.85 27.20 9.82
N VAL A 299 -16.01 25.89 9.73
CA VAL A 299 -15.07 24.90 10.28
C VAL A 299 -13.65 25.10 9.73
N LEU A 300 -13.53 25.33 8.42
CA LEU A 300 -12.24 25.57 7.76
C LEU A 300 -11.59 26.89 8.21
N LYS A 301 -12.35 27.98 8.28
CA LYS A 301 -11.84 29.28 8.78
C LYS A 301 -11.37 29.17 10.22
N GLU A 302 -12.13 28.50 11.09
CA GLU A 302 -11.70 28.27 12.46
C GLU A 302 -10.44 27.40 12.55
N GLN A 303 -10.27 26.43 11.66
CA GLN A 303 -9.08 25.59 11.62
C GLN A 303 -7.86 26.33 11.05
N PHE A 304 -8.07 27.26 10.12
CA PHE A 304 -7.02 28.10 9.55
C PHE A 304 -6.28 28.88 10.63
N LEU A 305 -6.99 29.38 11.66
CA LEU A 305 -6.40 30.08 12.81
C LEU A 305 -5.37 29.25 13.60
N PHE A 306 -5.38 27.92 13.47
CA PHE A 306 -4.48 27.02 14.21
C PHE A 306 -3.37 26.43 13.34
N SER A 307 -3.58 26.34 12.03
CA SER A 307 -2.72 25.55 11.14
C SER A 307 -2.38 26.22 9.82
N GLY A 308 -3.07 27.29 9.45
CA GLY A 308 -2.94 27.94 8.13
C GLY A 308 -1.55 28.50 7.86
N GLU A 309 -0.86 28.99 8.89
CA GLU A 309 0.47 29.60 8.75
C GLU A 309 1.64 28.63 9.01
N ILE A 310 1.36 27.46 9.60
CA ILE A 310 2.41 26.54 10.09
C ILE A 310 2.46 25.21 9.35
N SER A 311 1.47 24.89 8.51
CA SER A 311 1.43 23.63 7.77
C SER A 311 0.70 23.77 6.44
N ASP A 312 1.13 23.00 5.45
CA ASP A 312 0.37 22.82 4.21
C ASP A 312 -0.95 22.08 4.43
N PHE A 313 -1.05 21.27 5.48
CA PHE A 313 -2.23 20.45 5.78
C PHE A 313 -3.22 21.21 6.65
N VAL A 314 -4.51 21.06 6.34
CA VAL A 314 -5.60 21.60 7.18
C VAL A 314 -5.61 20.96 8.56
N PHE A 315 -5.27 19.67 8.62
CA PHE A 315 -5.14 18.91 9.86
C PHE A 315 -3.72 18.34 9.97
N PRO A 316 -2.73 19.12 10.42
CA PRO A 316 -1.34 18.68 10.54
C PRO A 316 -1.13 17.57 11.58
N ALA A 317 -0.10 16.74 11.40
CA ALA A 317 0.37 15.87 12.48
C ALA A 317 0.92 16.71 13.66
N GLN A 318 1.05 16.12 14.85
CA GLN A 318 1.67 16.79 16.00
C GLN A 318 3.11 17.26 15.72
N THR A 319 3.83 16.53 14.87
CA THR A 319 5.17 16.90 14.40
C THR A 319 5.16 17.94 13.28
N ILE A 320 3.98 18.42 12.87
CA ILE A 320 3.70 19.35 11.76
C ILE A 320 4.07 18.80 10.37
N GLN A 321 4.98 17.82 10.31
CA GLN A 321 5.27 17.03 9.13
C GLN A 321 4.14 16.05 8.82
N GLY A 322 3.45 16.30 7.71
CA GLY A 322 2.34 15.47 7.28
C GLY A 322 1.03 15.82 7.98
N HIS A 323 0.07 14.91 7.89
CA HIS A 323 -1.29 15.12 8.37
C HIS A 323 -1.63 14.22 9.56
N ILE A 324 -2.75 14.49 10.25
CA ILE A 324 -3.26 13.62 11.31
C ILE A 324 -3.39 12.18 10.83
N ASN A 325 -3.15 11.22 11.73
CA ASN A 325 -3.39 9.83 11.40
C ASN A 325 -4.88 9.66 11.06
N ARG A 326 -5.18 9.10 9.88
CA ARG A 326 -6.56 8.85 9.44
C ARG A 326 -7.37 8.04 10.47
N ASP A 327 -6.70 7.18 11.24
CA ASP A 327 -7.33 6.31 12.22
C ASP A 327 -7.73 7.09 13.48
N SER A 328 -7.20 8.31 13.68
CA SER A 328 -7.61 9.22 14.77
C SER A 328 -9.09 9.57 14.69
N ILE A 329 -9.62 9.84 13.49
CA ILE A 329 -11.05 10.12 13.30
C ILE A 329 -11.89 8.91 13.72
N GLY A 330 -11.49 7.70 13.33
CA GLY A 330 -12.18 6.47 13.71
C GLY A 330 -12.16 6.20 15.22
N LYS A 331 -11.02 6.47 15.88
CA LYS A 331 -10.90 6.37 17.34
C LYS A 331 -11.74 7.42 18.06
N ALA A 332 -11.79 8.64 17.54
CA ALA A 332 -12.59 9.73 18.07
C ALA A 332 -14.08 9.38 18.04
N ILE A 333 -14.59 8.89 16.90
CA ILE A 333 -15.97 8.40 16.76
C ILE A 333 -16.26 7.33 17.82
N LYS A 334 -15.41 6.30 17.93
CA LYS A 334 -15.63 5.18 18.85
C LYS A 334 -15.80 5.60 20.31
N ASN A 335 -15.10 6.64 20.76
CA ASN A 335 -15.05 7.09 22.14
C ASN A 335 -15.86 8.37 22.41
N LEU A 336 -16.55 8.89 21.41
CA LEU A 336 -17.36 10.09 21.52
C LEU A 336 -18.48 9.88 22.55
N GLY A 337 -18.74 10.86 23.42
CA GLY A 337 -19.79 10.75 24.45
C GLY A 337 -19.53 9.70 25.53
N GLY A 338 -18.37 9.02 25.52
CA GLY A 338 -18.01 7.99 26.51
C GLY A 338 -17.23 6.83 25.91
N LYS A 339 -16.56 6.04 26.76
CA LYS A 339 -15.73 4.91 26.31
C LYS A 339 -16.59 3.90 25.53
N ASN A 340 -16.26 3.72 24.25
CA ASN A 340 -16.94 2.80 23.32
C ASN A 340 -18.44 3.07 23.05
N LYS A 341 -19.01 4.24 23.41
CA LYS A 341 -20.46 4.54 23.23
C LYS A 341 -20.94 4.29 21.79
N TRP A 342 -20.16 4.72 20.81
CA TRP A 342 -20.49 4.58 19.38
C TRP A 342 -19.79 3.41 18.70
N HIS A 343 -19.13 2.53 19.47
CA HIS A 343 -18.49 1.35 18.90
C HIS A 343 -19.53 0.44 18.25
N LYS A 344 -19.30 0.04 16.99
CA LYS A 344 -20.24 -0.75 16.17
C LYS A 344 -21.58 -0.06 15.86
N ARG A 345 -21.77 1.21 16.24
CA ARG A 345 -22.94 2.04 15.86
C ARG A 345 -22.56 3.07 14.78
N ALA A 346 -21.41 3.70 14.91
CA ALA A 346 -20.88 4.65 13.94
C ALA A 346 -19.45 4.30 13.51
N SER A 347 -19.09 4.71 12.30
CA SER A 347 -17.73 4.60 11.78
C SER A 347 -17.45 5.71 10.78
N SER A 348 -16.17 6.04 10.58
CA SER A 348 -15.77 7.11 9.66
C SER A 348 -16.19 6.82 8.21
N HIS A 349 -16.22 5.55 7.78
CA HIS A 349 -16.78 5.19 6.47
C HIS A 349 -18.32 5.13 6.48
N GLY A 350 -18.92 4.85 7.64
CA GLY A 350 -20.36 4.77 7.85
C GLY A 350 -21.12 6.04 7.51
N PHE A 351 -20.55 7.23 7.75
CA PHE A 351 -21.21 8.50 7.42
C PHE A 351 -21.58 8.64 5.94
N ARG A 352 -20.85 7.97 5.05
CA ARG A 352 -21.18 7.95 3.62
C ARG A 352 -22.43 7.10 3.33
N ALA A 353 -22.58 6.00 4.08
CA ALA A 353 -23.81 5.21 4.05
C ALA A 353 -24.97 5.98 4.72
N THR A 354 -24.72 6.66 5.84
CA THR A 354 -25.69 7.58 6.48
C THR A 354 -26.22 8.60 5.47
N PHE A 355 -25.34 9.35 4.81
CA PHE A 355 -25.72 10.31 3.76
C PHE A 355 -26.55 9.67 2.65
N ARG A 356 -26.12 8.50 2.14
CA ARG A 356 -26.82 7.80 1.06
C ARG A 356 -28.22 7.34 1.47
N THR A 357 -28.37 6.86 2.71
CA THR A 357 -29.66 6.47 3.28
C THR A 357 -30.58 7.68 3.42
N ILE A 358 -30.07 8.79 3.97
CA ILE A 358 -30.83 10.05 4.10
C ILE A 358 -31.30 10.53 2.72
N CYS A 359 -30.41 10.58 1.72
CA CYS A 359 -30.80 10.97 0.37
C CYS A 359 -31.87 10.03 -0.24
N SER A 360 -31.77 8.72 0.03
CA SER A 360 -32.76 7.75 -0.42
C SER A 360 -34.13 7.99 0.22
N GLN A 361 -34.17 8.31 1.52
CA GLN A 361 -35.39 8.61 2.26
C GLN A 361 -36.04 9.93 1.83
N HIS A 362 -35.25 10.91 1.43
CA HIS A 362 -35.70 12.24 0.97
C HIS A 362 -35.74 12.39 -0.56
N LYS A 363 -35.81 11.27 -1.30
CA LYS A 363 -35.69 11.27 -2.77
C LYS A 363 -36.71 12.19 -3.44
N ALA A 364 -37.93 12.26 -2.94
CA ALA A 364 -38.98 13.12 -3.51
C ALA A 364 -38.63 14.62 -3.40
N GLU A 365 -38.06 15.04 -2.27
CA GLU A 365 -37.61 16.43 -2.05
C GLU A 365 -36.40 16.76 -2.93
N LEU A 366 -35.43 15.84 -3.00
CA LEU A 366 -34.25 15.99 -3.84
C LEU A 366 -34.60 16.11 -5.33
N LEU A 367 -35.59 15.34 -5.81
CA LEU A 367 -36.07 15.46 -7.19
C LEU A 367 -36.67 16.83 -7.50
N LYS A 368 -37.40 17.44 -6.55
CA LYS A 368 -37.91 18.83 -6.69
C LYS A 368 -36.79 19.86 -6.79
N LEU A 369 -35.61 19.55 -6.24
CA LEU A 369 -34.39 20.37 -6.35
C LEU A 369 -33.55 20.06 -7.60
N ASN A 370 -34.07 19.23 -8.52
CA ASN A 370 -33.36 18.71 -9.70
C ASN A 370 -32.08 17.92 -9.36
N ILE A 371 -32.10 17.23 -8.22
CA ILE A 371 -31.03 16.34 -7.77
C ILE A 371 -31.40 14.90 -8.13
N SER A 372 -30.68 14.35 -9.09
CA SER A 372 -30.84 12.96 -9.51
C SER A 372 -29.91 12.02 -8.72
N GLU A 373 -30.09 10.72 -8.94
CA GLU A 373 -29.26 9.68 -8.35
C GLU A 373 -27.80 9.81 -8.79
N GLU A 374 -27.57 10.20 -10.04
CA GLU A 374 -26.24 10.46 -10.59
C GLU A 374 -25.51 11.58 -9.84
N VAL A 375 -26.23 12.60 -9.37
CA VAL A 375 -25.66 13.68 -8.56
C VAL A 375 -25.21 13.17 -7.19
N ILE A 376 -26.04 12.36 -6.52
CA ILE A 376 -25.73 11.74 -5.23
C ILE A 376 -24.48 10.86 -5.34
N GLU A 377 -24.44 9.99 -6.34
CA GLU A 377 -23.31 9.10 -6.59
C GLU A 377 -22.03 9.86 -7.02
N SER A 378 -22.20 11.01 -7.71
CA SER A 378 -21.10 11.90 -8.12
C SER A 378 -20.41 12.53 -6.90
N VAL A 379 -21.15 13.08 -5.93
CA VAL A 379 -20.58 13.64 -4.68
C VAL A 379 -19.84 12.57 -3.88
N LEU A 380 -20.30 11.33 -3.93
CA LEU A 380 -19.63 10.19 -3.31
C LEU A 380 -18.35 9.76 -4.07
N ALA A 381 -18.04 10.29 -5.26
CA ALA A 381 -16.92 9.81 -6.08
C ALA A 381 -16.91 8.27 -6.19
N HIS A 382 -18.10 7.70 -6.41
CA HIS A 382 -18.25 6.30 -6.71
C HIS A 382 -17.88 6.03 -8.17
N LYS A 383 -17.13 4.95 -8.39
CA LYS A 383 -16.69 4.57 -9.73
C LYS A 383 -17.90 4.06 -10.51
N GLU A 384 -18.09 4.55 -11.73
CA GLU A 384 -19.05 3.94 -12.66
C GLU A 384 -18.63 2.50 -12.96
N LEU A 385 -19.51 1.55 -12.65
CA LEU A 385 -19.26 0.13 -12.85
C LEU A 385 -19.57 -0.29 -14.30
N ASN A 386 -20.46 0.43 -14.98
CA ASN A 386 -20.74 0.21 -16.39
C ASN A 386 -19.63 0.81 -17.26
N GLN A 387 -18.76 -0.05 -17.81
CA GLN A 387 -17.62 0.37 -18.63
C GLN A 387 -18.04 1.16 -19.88
N ILE A 388 -19.23 0.89 -20.43
CA ILE A 388 -19.76 1.61 -21.60
C ILE A 388 -20.10 3.04 -21.17
N LYS A 389 -20.94 3.23 -20.13
CA LYS A 389 -21.25 4.58 -19.62
C LYS A 389 -20.01 5.36 -19.21
N PHE A 390 -19.07 4.71 -18.53
CA PHE A 390 -17.80 5.33 -18.12
C PHE A 390 -16.98 5.86 -19.30
N SER A 391 -17.06 5.22 -20.49
CA SER A 391 -16.32 5.66 -21.68
C SER A 391 -16.91 6.89 -22.37
N TYR A 392 -18.21 7.15 -22.21
CA TYR A 392 -18.91 8.26 -22.88
C TYR A 392 -19.27 9.42 -21.95
N GLU A 393 -19.68 9.17 -20.71
CA GLU A 393 -20.08 10.19 -19.74
C GLU A 393 -18.86 10.78 -19.02
N ARG A 394 -18.40 11.94 -19.47
CA ARG A 394 -17.24 12.64 -18.87
C ARG A 394 -17.58 13.35 -17.55
N GLU A 395 -18.81 13.82 -17.40
CA GLU A 395 -19.32 14.44 -16.17
C GLU A 395 -20.75 13.98 -15.88
N LYS A 396 -21.00 13.55 -14.65
CA LYS A 396 -22.31 13.03 -14.20
C LYS A 396 -23.22 14.06 -13.54
N ALA A 397 -22.62 15.16 -13.07
CA ALA A 397 -23.30 16.17 -12.29
C ALA A 397 -22.52 17.47 -12.35
N THR A 398 -23.25 18.57 -12.53
CA THR A 398 -22.66 19.91 -12.50
C THR A 398 -22.26 20.32 -11.08
N ILE A 399 -21.29 21.23 -10.96
CA ILE A 399 -20.90 21.80 -9.66
C ILE A 399 -22.08 22.48 -8.95
N ILE A 400 -23.02 23.04 -9.71
CA ILE A 400 -24.24 23.69 -9.19
C ILE A 400 -25.16 22.66 -8.52
N GLN A 401 -25.39 21.51 -9.16
CA GLN A 401 -26.19 20.43 -8.59
C GLN A 401 -25.53 19.85 -7.33
N LYS A 402 -24.21 19.64 -7.36
CA LYS A 402 -23.46 19.20 -6.17
C LYS A 402 -23.58 20.22 -5.02
N ARG A 403 -23.52 21.51 -5.33
CA ARG A 403 -23.65 22.59 -4.32
C ARG A 403 -25.03 22.60 -3.69
N LYS A 404 -26.09 22.47 -4.49
CA LYS A 404 -27.47 22.35 -3.99
C LYS A 404 -27.63 21.13 -3.07
N LEU A 405 -27.12 19.96 -3.48
CA LEU A 405 -27.21 18.73 -2.68
C LEU A 405 -26.44 18.84 -1.36
N LEU A 406 -25.19 19.32 -1.40
CA LEU A 406 -24.38 19.45 -0.18
C LEU A 406 -24.96 20.50 0.76
N GLN A 407 -25.47 21.62 0.24
CA GLN A 407 -26.10 22.63 1.09
C GLN A 407 -27.41 22.11 1.69
N TRP A 408 -28.24 21.39 0.92
CA TRP A 408 -29.43 20.73 1.46
C TRP A 408 -29.07 19.75 2.60
N TYR A 409 -28.00 18.99 2.44
CA TYR A 409 -27.54 18.07 3.49
C TYR A 409 -27.00 18.81 4.72
N ASP A 410 -26.28 19.92 4.53
CA ASP A 410 -25.84 20.81 5.61
C ASP A 410 -27.04 21.38 6.39
N ASP A 411 -28.05 21.88 5.68
CA ASP A 411 -29.28 22.41 6.27
C ASP A 411 -30.03 21.32 7.05
N TYR A 412 -30.19 20.12 6.47
CA TYR A 412 -30.78 18.97 7.15
C TYR A 412 -30.08 18.62 8.48
N LEU A 413 -28.75 18.65 8.51
CA LEU A 413 -27.99 18.38 9.74
C LEU A 413 -28.17 19.49 10.78
N ASN A 414 -28.19 20.75 10.35
CA ASN A 414 -28.41 21.90 11.24
C ASN A 414 -29.83 21.94 11.81
N ASP A 415 -30.82 21.48 11.05
CA ASP A 415 -32.21 21.35 11.51
C ASP A 415 -32.36 20.25 12.58
N LEU A 416 -31.58 19.16 12.47
CA LEU A 416 -31.55 18.10 13.49
C LEU A 416 -30.88 18.58 14.79
N GLU A 417 -29.69 19.17 14.67
CA GLU A 417 -28.93 19.77 15.77
C GLU A 417 -27.97 20.82 15.21
N PHE A 418 -28.15 22.07 15.65
CA PHE A 418 -27.39 23.20 15.12
C PHE A 418 -25.87 23.01 15.27
N LEU A 419 -25.18 23.00 14.12
CA LEU A 419 -23.73 22.76 13.98
C LEU A 419 -22.89 24.04 14.04
N GLY A 420 -23.53 25.21 13.89
CA GLY A 420 -22.88 26.50 14.06
C GLY A 420 -23.07 27.47 12.91
#